data_AF-A0A429MNN5-F1
#
_entry.id   AF-A0A429MNN5-F1
#
_cell.length_a   1.000
_cell.length_b   1.000
_cell.length_c   1.000
_cell.angle_alpha   90.00
_cell.angle_beta   90.00
_cell.angle_gamma   90.00
#
_symmetry.space_group_name_H-M   'P 1'
#
loop_
_entity.id
_entity.type
_entity.pdbx_description
1 polymer ?
#
loop_
_entity_poly.entity_id
_entity_poly.type
_entity_poly.pdbx_seq_one_letter_code
_entity_poly.pdbx_strand_id
1 'polypeptide(L)'
;MDFIVHQSLKIVESGVIPDHAIRAAIRALSKKRLIQEGRYDPEQGAHRYMDVLNMLKKSEIAVETDKANEQHYELPTEFFQAVLGKRLKYSACYFPTKTTTLDQAEELALQIYCERA
;
A
#
# COMPACT_ATOMS: atom_id res chain seq x y z
N MET A 1 8.17 -19.40 -14.44
CA MET A 1 7.70 -18.82 -13.15
C MET A 1 6.32 -18.18 -13.32
N ASP A 2 6.02 -17.66 -14.51
CA ASP A 2 4.80 -16.90 -14.79
C ASP A 2 3.50 -17.69 -14.77
N PHE A 3 3.50 -18.98 -15.16
CA PHE A 3 2.29 -19.80 -15.15
C PHE A 3 1.70 -19.96 -13.73
N ILE A 4 2.55 -20.26 -12.74
CA ILE A 4 2.11 -20.46 -11.35
C ILE A 4 1.59 -19.15 -10.76
N VAL A 5 2.25 -18.02 -11.05
CA VAL A 5 1.80 -16.69 -10.61
C VAL A 5 0.44 -16.35 -11.22
N HIS A 6 0.26 -16.55 -12.54
CA HIS A 6 -1.00 -16.28 -13.22
C HIS A 6 -2.15 -17.15 -12.70
N GLN A 7 -1.92 -18.44 -12.48
CA GLN A 7 -2.96 -19.31 -11.92
C GLN A 7 -3.31 -18.94 -10.48
N SER A 8 -2.29 -18.55 -9.69
CA SER A 8 -2.51 -18.11 -8.32
C SER A 8 -3.33 -16.82 -8.27
N LEU A 9 -3.07 -15.86 -9.16
CA LEU A 9 -3.87 -14.63 -9.30
C LEU A 9 -5.33 -14.94 -9.64
N LYS A 10 -5.57 -15.79 -10.64
CA LYS A 10 -6.94 -16.18 -11.03
C LYS A 10 -7.74 -16.79 -9.87
N ILE A 11 -7.11 -17.61 -9.04
CA ILE A 11 -7.79 -18.25 -7.90
C ILE A 11 -8.07 -17.22 -6.78
N VAL A 12 -7.17 -16.25 -6.57
CA VAL A 12 -7.40 -15.16 -5.62
C VAL A 12 -8.55 -14.27 -6.09
N GLU A 13 -8.56 -13.90 -7.38
CA GLU A 13 -9.58 -13.04 -7.99
C GLU A 13 -10.96 -13.70 -8.04
N SER A 14 -11.04 -15.04 -8.06
CA SER A 14 -12.32 -15.74 -8.04
C SER A 14 -13.06 -15.68 -6.71
N GLY A 15 -12.45 -15.12 -5.64
CA GLY A 15 -13.09 -14.92 -4.34
C GLY A 15 -13.33 -16.18 -3.51
N VAL A 16 -12.77 -17.33 -3.92
CA VAL A 16 -13.00 -18.63 -3.27
C VAL A 16 -12.04 -18.92 -2.11
N ILE A 17 -10.95 -18.16 -2.00
CA ILE A 17 -9.93 -18.37 -0.98
C ILE A 17 -10.36 -17.69 0.33
N PRO A 18 -10.35 -18.39 1.47
CA PRO A 18 -10.63 -17.78 2.76
C PRO A 18 -9.65 -16.65 3.13
N ASP A 19 -10.19 -15.60 3.76
CA ASP A 19 -9.46 -14.40 4.20
C ASP A 19 -8.18 -14.69 4.99
N HIS A 20 -8.23 -15.69 5.88
CA HIS A 20 -7.07 -16.06 6.71
C HIS A 20 -5.93 -16.67 5.89
N ALA A 21 -6.24 -17.40 4.81
CA ALA A 21 -5.24 -17.98 3.91
C ALA A 21 -4.60 -16.88 3.05
N ILE A 22 -5.39 -15.95 2.53
CA ILE A 22 -4.90 -14.74 1.83
C ILE A 22 -3.96 -13.96 2.75
N ARG A 23 -4.37 -13.68 3.99
CA ARG A 23 -3.55 -12.97 4.98
C ARG A 23 -2.26 -13.72 5.32
N ALA A 24 -2.28 -15.05 5.40
CA ALA A 24 -1.07 -15.84 5.65
C ALA A 24 -0.06 -15.71 4.49
N ALA A 25 -0.54 -15.81 3.25
CA ALA A 25 0.30 -15.64 2.06
C ALA A 25 0.92 -14.23 2.00
N ILE A 26 0.12 -13.17 2.23
CA ILE A 26 0.61 -11.78 2.27
C ILE A 26 1.71 -11.64 3.33
N ARG A 27 1.50 -12.15 4.55
CA ARG A 27 2.51 -12.06 5.63
C ARG A 27 3.80 -12.79 5.27
N ALA A 28 3.73 -13.94 4.60
CA ALA A 28 4.91 -14.66 4.14
C ALA A 28 5.71 -13.84 3.11
N LEU A 29 5.02 -13.23 2.14
CA LEU A 29 5.65 -12.37 1.12
C LEU A 29 6.26 -11.11 1.76
N SER A 30 5.55 -10.46 2.68
CA SER A 30 6.08 -9.32 3.43
C SER A 30 7.32 -9.71 4.25
N LYS A 31 7.31 -10.86 4.93
CA LYS A 31 8.48 -11.37 5.67
C LYS A 31 9.67 -11.61 4.75
N LYS A 32 9.46 -12.23 3.59
CA LYS A 32 10.50 -12.43 2.57
C LYS A 32 11.09 -11.10 2.12
N ARG A 33 10.24 -10.11 1.82
CA ARG A 33 10.69 -8.78 1.41
C ARG A 33 11.50 -8.09 2.51
N LEU A 34 11.03 -8.15 3.76
CA LEU A 34 11.76 -7.59 4.90
C LEU A 34 13.14 -8.20 5.09
N ILE A 35 13.29 -9.51 4.90
CA ILE A 35 14.59 -10.17 4.93
C ILE A 35 15.48 -9.66 3.80
N GLN A 36 14.95 -9.53 2.57
CA GLN A 36 15.69 -8.98 1.43
C GLN A 36 16.12 -7.52 1.63
N GLU A 37 15.37 -6.75 2.41
CA GLU A 37 15.68 -5.36 2.77
C GLU A 37 16.57 -5.25 4.03
N GLY A 38 17.14 -6.36 4.53
CA GLY A 38 18.10 -6.32 5.64
C GLY A 38 17.49 -6.21 7.04
N ARG A 39 16.24 -6.65 7.26
CA ARG A 39 15.56 -6.55 8.58
C ARG A 39 16.38 -7.08 9.77
N TYR A 40 17.22 -8.08 9.53
CA TYR A 40 18.04 -8.72 10.57
C TYR A 40 19.55 -8.54 10.33
N ASP A 41 19.93 -7.69 9.37
CA ASP A 41 21.30 -7.42 8.97
C ASP A 41 21.42 -5.91 8.65
N PRO A 42 21.84 -5.10 9.65
CA PRO A 42 21.93 -3.65 9.49
C PRO A 42 22.91 -3.20 8.40
N GLU A 43 23.99 -3.94 8.17
CA GLU A 43 24.96 -3.62 7.12
C GLU A 43 24.31 -3.82 5.75
N GLN A 44 23.67 -4.97 5.53
CA GLN A 44 22.89 -5.23 4.32
C GLN A 44 21.79 -4.16 4.13
N GLY A 45 21.07 -3.81 5.20
CA GLY A 45 20.03 -2.77 5.16
C GLY A 45 20.58 -1.41 4.71
N ALA A 46 21.74 -1.01 5.23
CA ALA A 46 22.42 0.22 4.82
C ALA A 46 22.87 0.18 3.36
N HIS A 47 23.45 -0.93 2.91
CA HIS A 47 23.82 -1.12 1.49
C HIS A 47 22.60 -1.01 0.59
N ARG A 48 21.52 -1.72 0.94
CA ARG A 48 20.28 -1.73 0.17
C ARG A 48 19.64 -0.34 0.07
N TYR A 49 19.65 0.42 1.17
CA TYR A 49 19.20 1.81 1.17
C TYR A 49 20.01 2.67 0.20
N MET A 50 21.35 2.57 0.25
CA MET A 50 22.22 3.37 -0.62
C MET A 50 22.08 2.99 -2.09
N ASP A 51 21.90 1.70 -2.39
CA ASP A 51 21.64 1.24 -3.76
C ASP A 51 20.36 1.85 -4.33
N VAL A 52 19.25 1.83 -3.56
CA VAL A 52 17.98 2.43 -3.97
C VAL A 52 18.11 3.95 -4.11
N LEU A 53 18.76 4.63 -3.18
CA LEU A 53 18.96 6.07 -3.23
C LEU A 53 19.75 6.48 -4.47
N ASN A 54 20.85 5.79 -4.77
CA ASN A 54 21.70 6.09 -5.93
C ASN A 54 21.00 5.78 -7.25
N MET A 55 20.15 4.76 -7.28
CA MET A 55 19.27 4.47 -8.41
C MET A 55 18.27 5.62 -8.61
N LEU A 56 17.49 5.98 -7.57
CA LEU A 56 16.45 7.01 -7.66
C LEU A 56 16.98 8.39 -8.05
N LYS A 57 18.19 8.76 -7.59
CA LYS A 57 18.85 10.01 -7.99
C LYS A 57 19.13 10.12 -9.50
N LYS A 58 19.17 8.98 -10.20
CA LYS A 58 19.44 8.90 -11.64
C LYS A 58 18.20 8.54 -12.46
N SER A 59 17.08 8.23 -11.80
CA SER A 59 15.82 7.89 -12.45
C SER A 59 15.07 9.15 -12.88
N GLU A 60 14.15 8.98 -13.82
CA GLU A 60 13.15 10.00 -14.13
C GLU A 60 12.29 10.30 -12.89
N ILE A 61 11.76 11.53 -12.82
CA ILE A 61 10.90 11.97 -11.70
C ILE A 61 9.65 11.09 -11.60
N ALA A 62 9.06 10.74 -12.74
CA ALA A 62 7.93 9.82 -12.84
C ALA A 62 8.05 9.01 -14.13
N VAL A 63 7.74 7.72 -14.04
CA VAL A 63 7.76 6.77 -15.14
C VAL A 63 6.34 6.26 -15.32
N GLU A 64 5.87 6.10 -16.58
CA GLU A 64 4.54 5.55 -16.90
C GLU A 64 3.35 6.33 -16.29
N THR A 65 3.40 7.67 -16.35
CA THR A 65 2.40 8.57 -15.75
C THR A 65 0.97 8.30 -16.22
N ASP A 66 0.79 7.96 -17.50
CA ASP A 66 -0.54 7.76 -18.08
C ASP A 66 -1.20 6.48 -17.53
N LYS A 67 -0.45 5.39 -17.42
CA LYS A 67 -0.93 4.13 -16.85
C LYS A 67 -1.27 4.25 -15.36
N ALA A 68 -0.55 5.09 -14.62
CA ALA A 68 -0.85 5.33 -13.21
C ALA A 68 -2.22 5.99 -13.00
N ASN A 69 -2.66 6.85 -13.94
CA ASN A 69 -3.98 7.48 -13.89
C ASN A 69 -5.10 6.47 -14.19
N GLU A 70 -4.98 5.72 -15.28
CA GLU A 70 -5.95 4.69 -15.71
C GLU A 70 -6.19 3.61 -14.65
N GLN A 71 -5.15 3.20 -13.91
CA GLN A 71 -5.24 2.10 -12.95
C GLN A 71 -5.77 2.52 -11.56
N HIS A 72 -5.77 3.81 -11.21
CA HIS A 72 -5.97 4.24 -9.82
C HIS A 72 -6.92 5.43 -9.57
N TYR A 73 -7.23 6.27 -10.56
CA TYR A 73 -8.00 7.51 -10.33
C TYR A 73 -9.33 7.60 -11.09
N GLU A 74 -9.65 6.66 -11.98
CA GLU A 74 -10.82 6.73 -12.86
C GLU A 74 -11.99 5.82 -12.42
N LEU A 75 -12.17 5.62 -11.12
CA LEU A 75 -13.35 4.92 -10.60
C LEU A 75 -14.53 5.88 -10.42
N PRO A 76 -15.79 5.41 -10.54
CA PRO A 76 -16.97 6.23 -10.28
C PRO A 76 -16.96 6.82 -8.87
N THR A 77 -17.49 8.02 -8.72
CA THR A 77 -17.52 8.72 -7.41
C THR A 77 -18.33 7.94 -6.37
N GLU A 78 -19.38 7.25 -6.82
CA GLU A 78 -20.24 6.41 -5.99
C GLU A 78 -19.47 5.27 -5.32
N PHE A 79 -18.43 4.75 -5.96
CA PHE A 79 -17.57 3.74 -5.37
C PHE A 79 -16.84 4.31 -4.15
N PHE A 80 -16.23 5.49 -4.29
CA PHE A 80 -15.51 6.14 -3.18
C PHE A 80 -16.45 6.51 -2.04
N GLN A 81 -17.66 6.98 -2.34
CA GLN A 81 -18.69 7.25 -1.34
C GLN A 81 -19.12 6.00 -0.58
N ALA A 82 -19.03 4.82 -1.19
CA ALA A 82 -19.40 3.55 -0.55
C ALA A 82 -18.29 2.97 0.34
N VAL A 83 -17.01 3.27 0.08
CA VAL A 83 -15.87 2.61 0.75
C VAL A 83 -15.00 3.53 1.63
N LEU A 84 -15.10 4.86 1.48
CA LEU A 84 -14.35 5.84 2.26
C LEU A 84 -15.24 6.55 3.29
N GLY A 85 -14.62 7.32 4.19
CA GLY A 85 -15.35 8.16 5.13
C GLY A 85 -15.88 9.44 4.48
N LYS A 86 -16.52 10.28 5.30
CA LYS A 86 -17.19 11.52 4.88
C LYS A 86 -16.31 12.48 4.08
N ARG A 87 -14.99 12.49 4.31
CA ARG A 87 -14.03 13.35 3.59
C ARG A 87 -13.47 12.70 2.33
N LEU A 88 -13.88 11.46 2.01
CA LEU A 88 -13.38 10.69 0.88
C LEU A 88 -11.85 10.62 0.87
N LYS A 89 -11.23 10.50 2.06
CA LYS A 89 -9.79 10.59 2.20
C LYS A 89 -9.16 9.27 1.76
N TYR A 90 -8.64 9.25 0.53
CA TYR A 90 -7.97 8.06 -0.02
C TYR A 90 -6.48 7.99 0.35
N SER A 91 -6.20 8.00 1.65
CA SER A 91 -4.85 7.85 2.23
C SER A 91 -4.94 7.53 3.73
N ALA A 92 -3.81 7.18 4.36
CA ALA A 92 -3.78 6.74 5.77
C ALA A 92 -4.49 7.73 6.73
N CYS A 93 -5.40 7.21 7.56
CA CYS A 93 -6.12 7.97 8.60
C CYS A 93 -5.44 7.80 9.97
N TYR A 94 -5.91 8.55 10.98
CA TYR A 94 -5.35 8.50 12.33
C TYR A 94 -6.38 7.99 13.35
N PHE A 95 -6.10 6.82 13.95
CA PHE A 95 -6.97 6.16 14.93
C PHE A 95 -6.32 6.19 16.32
N PRO A 96 -6.55 7.22 17.14
CA PRO A 96 -5.97 7.30 18.49
C PRO A 96 -6.54 6.27 19.46
N THR A 97 -7.76 5.79 19.21
CA THR A 97 -8.39 4.77 20.05
C THR A 97 -9.06 3.70 19.20
N LYS A 98 -9.38 2.55 19.81
CA LYS A 98 -10.10 1.45 19.15
C LYS A 98 -11.55 1.79 18.79
N THR A 99 -12.10 2.88 19.33
CA THR A 99 -13.48 3.32 19.12
C THR A 99 -13.59 4.49 18.14
N THR A 100 -12.45 5.01 17.64
CA THR A 100 -12.45 6.06 16.62
C THR A 100 -13.09 5.53 15.35
N THR A 101 -14.12 6.22 14.85
CA THR A 101 -14.77 5.87 13.58
C THR A 101 -13.89 6.27 12.39
N LEU A 102 -14.19 5.75 11.20
CA LEU A 102 -13.47 6.13 9.98
C LEU A 102 -13.57 7.65 9.72
N ASP A 103 -14.77 8.22 9.80
CA ASP A 103 -15.00 9.66 9.62
C ASP A 103 -14.18 10.52 10.59
N GLN A 104 -14.11 10.11 11.86
CA GLN A 104 -13.30 10.80 12.86
C GLN A 104 -11.81 10.68 12.54
N ALA A 105 -11.36 9.51 12.10
CA ALA A 105 -9.95 9.26 11.79
C ALA A 105 -9.47 10.05 10.55
N GLU A 106 -10.35 10.31 9.59
CA GLU A 106 -10.07 11.19 8.46
C GLU A 106 -9.81 12.63 8.92
N GLU A 107 -10.74 13.20 9.72
CA GLU A 107 -10.63 14.57 10.23
C GLU A 107 -9.39 14.76 11.11
N LEU A 108 -9.11 13.80 12.00
CA LEU A 108 -7.94 13.84 12.86
C LEU A 108 -6.65 13.80 12.03
N ALA A 109 -6.59 12.99 10.97
CA ALA A 109 -5.44 12.97 10.08
C ALA A 109 -5.24 14.29 9.34
N LEU A 110 -6.33 14.93 8.87
CA LEU A 110 -6.29 16.24 8.23
C LEU A 110 -5.84 17.33 9.21
N GLN A 111 -6.32 17.29 10.45
CA GLN A 111 -5.88 18.21 11.50
C GLN A 111 -4.37 18.09 11.76
N ILE A 112 -3.83 16.86 11.86
CA ILE A 112 -2.39 16.63 12.02
C ILE A 112 -1.59 17.24 10.86
N TYR A 113 -2.12 17.22 9.64
CA TYR A 113 -1.45 17.86 8.51
C TYR A 113 -1.37 19.37 8.70
N CYS A 114 -2.46 20.00 9.11
CA CYS A 114 -2.48 21.44 9.39
C CYS A 114 -1.55 21.83 10.54
N GLU A 115 -1.44 21.01 11.59
CA GLU A 115 -0.56 21.26 12.73
C GLU A 115 0.94 21.13 12.40
N ARG A 116 1.28 20.38 11.35
CA ARG A 116 2.67 20.12 10.92
C ARG A 116 3.10 20.91 9.68
N ALA A 117 2.19 21.69 9.10
CA ALA A 117 2.48 22.57 7.98
C ALA A 117 3.34 23.77 8.42
#